data_AF-A0A1C2ECB8-F1
#
_entry.id   AF-A0A1C2ECB8-F1
#
_cell.length_a   1.000
_cell.length_b   1.000
_cell.length_c   1.000
_cell.angle_alpha   90.00
_cell.angle_beta   90.00
_cell.angle_gamma   90.00
#
_symmetry.space_group_name_H-M   'P 1'
#
loop_
_entity.id
_entity.type
_entity.pdbx_description
1 polymer ?
#
loop_
_entity_poly.entity_id
_entity_poly.type
_entity_poly.pdbx_seq_one_letter_code
_entity_poly.pdbx_strand_id
1 'polypeptide(L)'
;MEAEYPALLQVFISDSVNRVNDMTLLLRDPSFTAASTASLQRLGLMAHSFKGSTGNMGATHLSELCLQLEEQGRGLVAADDARIRRLVSEIKEEFYAVRKIFEDELQLCHASH
;
A
#
# COMPACT_ATOMS: atom_id res chain seq x y z
N MET A 1 -3.19 21.58 -17.60
CA MET A 1 -2.89 20.13 -17.59
C MET A 1 -1.55 19.82 -16.90
N GLU A 2 -0.63 20.78 -16.69
CA GLU A 2 0.59 20.57 -15.87
C GLU A 2 0.37 20.68 -14.35
N ALA A 3 -0.55 21.54 -13.88
CA ALA A 3 -0.84 21.69 -12.45
C ALA A 3 -1.53 20.45 -11.81
N GLU A 4 -1.99 19.51 -12.62
CA GLU A 4 -2.75 18.35 -12.17
C GLU A 4 -1.83 17.21 -11.72
N TYR A 5 -0.66 17.06 -12.34
CA TYR A 5 0.27 15.97 -12.01
C TYR A 5 0.91 16.11 -10.62
N PRO A 6 1.49 17.27 -10.23
CA PRO A 6 1.98 17.47 -8.85
C PRO A 6 0.88 17.29 -7.81
N ALA A 7 -0.34 17.74 -8.10
CA ALA A 7 -1.47 17.53 -7.20
C ALA A 7 -1.80 16.04 -7.01
N LEU A 8 -1.75 15.24 -8.08
CA LEU A 8 -1.94 13.78 -8.01
C LEU A 8 -0.86 13.10 -7.16
N LEU A 9 0.41 13.49 -7.32
CA LEU A 9 1.50 12.96 -6.48
C LEU A 9 1.26 13.27 -4.99
N GLN A 10 0.90 14.51 -4.65
CA GLN A 10 0.63 14.91 -3.26
C GLN A 10 -0.55 14.14 -2.66
N VAL A 11 -1.65 14.01 -3.41
CA VAL A 11 -2.83 13.25 -2.98
C VAL A 11 -2.47 11.77 -2.77
N PHE A 12 -1.76 11.17 -3.71
CA PHE A 12 -1.31 9.78 -3.60
C PHE A 12 -0.43 9.58 -2.36
N ILE A 13 0.59 10.42 -2.14
CA ILE A 13 1.50 10.30 -0.99
C ILE A 13 0.70 10.39 0.32
N SER A 14 -0.16 11.40 0.46
CA SER A 14 -0.95 11.64 1.67
C SER A 14 -1.89 10.46 1.98
N ASP A 15 -2.61 9.97 0.97
CA ASP A 15 -3.54 8.84 1.11
C ASP A 15 -2.79 7.53 1.43
N SER A 16 -1.67 7.30 0.76
CA SER A 16 -0.87 6.08 0.92
C SER A 16 -0.25 5.94 2.31
N VAL A 17 0.16 7.06 2.94
CA VAL A 17 0.64 7.05 4.33
C VAL A 17 -0.42 6.47 5.26
N ASN A 18 -1.67 6.91 5.12
CA ASN A 18 -2.77 6.41 5.96
C ASN A 18 -3.02 4.93 5.71
N ARG A 19 -3.06 4.51 4.45
CA ARG A 19 -3.29 3.09 4.08
C ARG A 19 -2.22 2.15 4.65
N VAL A 20 -0.93 2.50 4.53
CA VAL A 20 0.17 1.70 5.07
C VAL A 20 0.15 1.66 6.59
N ASN A 21 -0.15 2.80 7.23
CA ASN A 21 -0.30 2.86 8.68
C ASN A 21 -1.46 2.00 9.17
N ASP A 22 -2.62 2.06 8.51
CA ASP A 22 -3.79 1.28 8.89
C ASP A 22 -3.53 -0.22 8.79
N MET A 23 -2.86 -0.69 7.71
CA MET A 23 -2.48 -2.10 7.58
C MET A 23 -1.51 -2.52 8.70
N THR A 24 -0.53 -1.66 9.00
CA THR A 24 0.42 -1.90 10.08
C THR A 24 -0.27 -1.95 11.45
N LEU A 25 -1.22 -1.07 11.71
CA LEU A 25 -2.00 -1.03 12.95
C LEU A 25 -2.90 -2.26 13.08
N LEU A 26 -3.56 -2.67 11.98
CA LEU A 26 -4.37 -3.88 11.97
C LEU A 26 -3.55 -5.12 12.37
N LEU A 27 -2.31 -5.25 11.90
CA LEU A 27 -1.44 -6.36 12.29
C LEU A 27 -0.90 -6.29 13.72
N ARG A 28 -0.89 -5.10 14.33
CA ARG A 28 -0.49 -4.89 15.73
C ARG A 28 -1.62 -5.15 16.71
N ASP A 29 -2.87 -5.13 16.24
CA ASP A 29 -4.02 -5.48 17.04
C ASP A 29 -3.88 -6.93 17.56
N PRO A 30 -3.94 -7.17 18.88
CA PRO A 30 -3.83 -8.52 19.45
C PRO A 30 -4.92 -9.49 18.97
N SER A 31 -6.03 -8.99 18.46
CA SER A 31 -7.11 -9.79 17.87
C SER A 31 -6.84 -10.23 16.43
N PHE A 32 -5.79 -9.70 15.79
CA PHE A 32 -5.42 -10.11 14.45
C PHE A 32 -4.81 -11.52 14.45
N THR A 33 -5.36 -12.39 13.61
CA THR A 33 -4.83 -13.71 13.31
C THR A 33 -5.24 -14.14 11.91
N ALA A 34 -4.35 -14.82 11.19
CA ALA A 34 -4.62 -15.44 9.89
C ALA A 34 -5.67 -16.55 9.95
N ALA A 35 -5.98 -17.08 11.14
CA ALA A 35 -7.10 -18.01 11.30
C ALA A 35 -8.48 -17.31 11.26
N SER A 36 -8.53 -15.99 11.44
CA SER A 36 -9.76 -15.21 11.43
C SER A 36 -10.08 -14.74 10.02
N THR A 37 -11.12 -15.32 9.42
CA THR A 37 -11.65 -14.90 8.11
C THR A 37 -11.98 -13.41 8.08
N ALA A 38 -12.55 -12.86 9.16
CA ALA A 38 -12.90 -11.45 9.22
C ALA A 38 -11.66 -10.54 9.20
N SER A 39 -10.59 -10.93 9.92
CA SER A 39 -9.33 -10.18 9.95
C SER A 39 -8.63 -10.22 8.59
N LEU A 40 -8.61 -11.40 7.96
CA LEU A 40 -8.07 -11.58 6.60
C LEU A 40 -8.84 -10.80 5.54
N GLN A 41 -10.17 -10.87 5.54
CA GLN A 41 -11.00 -10.14 4.58
C GLN A 41 -10.81 -8.64 4.71
N ARG A 42 -10.75 -8.12 5.94
CA ARG A 42 -10.48 -6.69 6.19
C ARG A 42 -9.13 -6.29 5.62
N LEU A 43 -8.07 -7.06 5.88
CA LEU A 43 -6.74 -6.78 5.33
C LEU A 43 -6.71 -6.87 3.81
N GLY A 44 -7.39 -7.86 3.22
CA GLY A 44 -7.51 -8.02 1.77
C GLY A 44 -8.23 -6.87 1.08
N LEU A 45 -9.27 -6.31 1.70
CA LEU A 45 -9.97 -5.12 1.19
C LEU A 45 -9.07 -3.88 1.21
N MET A 46 -8.26 -3.71 2.26
CA MET A 46 -7.28 -2.63 2.33
C MET A 46 -6.25 -2.76 1.20
N ALA A 47 -5.69 -3.96 1.03
CA ALA A 47 -4.73 -4.27 -0.02
C ALA A 47 -5.33 -4.07 -1.44
N HIS A 48 -6.56 -4.52 -1.68
CA HIS A 48 -7.26 -4.32 -2.95
C HIS A 48 -7.37 -2.83 -3.32
N SER A 49 -7.81 -2.01 -2.36
CA SER A 49 -7.96 -0.57 -2.59
C SER A 49 -6.62 0.12 -2.85
N PHE A 50 -5.56 -0.33 -2.17
CA PHE A 50 -4.23 0.25 -2.31
C PHE A 50 -3.53 -0.19 -3.60
N LYS A 51 -3.76 -1.44 -4.05
CA LYS A 51 -3.33 -1.94 -5.37
C LYS A 51 -3.83 -1.05 -6.50
N GLY A 52 -5.11 -0.66 -6.48
CA GLY A 52 -5.68 0.22 -7.50
C GLY A 52 -4.98 1.58 -7.54
N SER A 53 -4.77 2.19 -6.37
CA SER A 53 -4.07 3.47 -6.24
C SER A 53 -2.62 3.40 -6.74
N THR A 54 -1.86 2.41 -6.28
CA THR A 54 -0.44 2.22 -6.62
C THR A 54 -0.24 1.86 -8.10
N GLY A 55 -1.13 1.03 -8.66
CA GLY A 55 -1.16 0.73 -10.09
C GLY A 55 -1.42 1.94 -10.97
N ASN A 56 -2.35 2.82 -10.58
CA ASN A 56 -2.65 4.05 -11.33
C ASN A 56 -1.45 5.02 -11.36
N MET A 57 -0.62 5.00 -10.32
CA MET A 57 0.59 5.83 -10.23
C MET A 57 1.82 5.18 -10.87
N GLY A 58 1.69 3.99 -11.47
CA GLY A 58 2.81 3.28 -12.08
C GLY A 58 3.78 2.63 -11.08
N ALA A 59 3.43 2.57 -9.80
CA ALA A 59 4.20 1.87 -8.77
C ALA A 59 3.94 0.35 -8.87
N THR A 60 4.44 -0.27 -9.94
CA THR A 60 4.11 -1.64 -10.33
C THR A 60 4.49 -2.67 -9.27
N HIS A 61 5.71 -2.61 -8.73
CA HIS A 61 6.14 -3.56 -7.71
C HIS A 61 5.31 -3.44 -6.42
N LEU A 62 5.01 -2.23 -5.97
CA LEU A 62 4.12 -1.99 -4.84
C LEU A 62 2.71 -2.54 -5.08
N SER A 63 2.19 -2.38 -6.30
CA SER A 63 0.89 -2.93 -6.71
C SER A 63 0.89 -4.47 -6.69
N GLU A 64 1.98 -5.11 -7.12
CA GLU A 64 2.15 -6.57 -7.06
C GLU A 64 2.19 -7.09 -5.62
N LEU A 65 2.89 -6.41 -4.71
CA LEU A 65 2.88 -6.76 -3.29
C LEU A 65 1.46 -6.63 -2.69
N CYS A 66 0.73 -5.58 -3.06
CA CYS A 66 -0.68 -5.41 -2.66
C CYS A 66 -1.57 -6.53 -3.22
N LEU A 67 -1.34 -6.98 -4.46
CA LEU A 67 -2.05 -8.11 -5.04
C LEU A 67 -1.80 -9.40 -4.25
N GLN A 68 -0.53 -9.70 -3.91
CA GLN A 68 -0.21 -10.88 -3.12
C GLN A 68 -0.91 -10.87 -1.75
N LEU A 69 -0.98 -9.70 -1.10
CA LEU A 69 -1.69 -9.55 0.16
C LEU A 69 -3.21 -9.68 -0.01
N GLU A 70 -3.77 -9.14 -1.09
CA GLU A 70 -5.18 -9.28 -1.46
C GLU A 70 -5.55 -10.77 -1.64
N GLU A 71 -4.71 -11.56 -2.30
CA GLU A 71 -4.92 -12.99 -2.49
C GLU A 71 -4.95 -13.78 -1.18
N GLN A 72 -4.10 -13.42 -0.21
CA GLN A 72 -4.17 -13.97 1.16
C GLN A 72 -5.52 -13.61 1.81
N GLY A 73 -5.93 -12.34 1.74
CA GLY A 73 -7.17 -11.86 2.34
C GLY A 73 -8.44 -12.45 1.72
N ARG A 74 -8.38 -12.83 0.45
CA ARG A 74 -9.46 -13.53 -0.28
C ARG A 74 -9.47 -15.04 -0.04
N GLY A 75 -8.47 -15.60 0.66
CA GLY A 75 -8.34 -17.03 0.86
C GLY A 75 -8.01 -17.82 -0.40
N LEU A 76 -7.43 -17.17 -1.42
CA LEU A 76 -7.00 -17.83 -2.66
C LEU A 76 -5.72 -18.66 -2.45
N VAL A 77 -5.00 -18.38 -1.37
CA VAL A 77 -3.79 -19.08 -0.95
C VAL A 77 -3.88 -19.33 0.56
N ALA A 78 -3.24 -20.40 1.05
CA ALA A 78 -3.17 -20.67 2.48
C ALA A 78 -2.52 -19.49 3.22
N ALA A 79 -3.28 -18.93 4.17
CA ALA A 79 -2.85 -17.80 4.97
C ALA A 79 -1.91 -18.24 6.09
N ASP A 80 -0.81 -17.51 6.24
CA ASP A 80 0.19 -17.69 7.28
C ASP A 80 0.52 -16.34 7.91
N ASP A 81 0.50 -16.27 9.24
CA ASP A 81 0.72 -15.03 10.00
C ASP A 81 2.10 -14.43 9.69
N ALA A 82 3.15 -15.26 9.62
CA ALA A 82 4.49 -14.80 9.36
C ALA A 82 4.63 -14.26 7.93
N ARG A 83 4.05 -14.93 6.94
CA ARG A 83 3.98 -14.45 5.55
C ARG A 83 3.21 -13.14 5.43
N ILE A 84 2.04 -13.01 6.05
CA ILE A 84 1.24 -11.78 6.00
C ILE A 84 2.00 -10.60 6.62
N ARG A 85 2.63 -10.81 7.78
CA ARG A 85 3.45 -9.79 8.43
C ARG A 85 4.64 -9.36 7.58
N ARG A 86 5.29 -10.31 6.89
CA ARG A 86 6.36 -10.00 5.92
C ARG A 86 5.83 -9.19 4.75
N LEU A 87 4.73 -9.59 4.12
CA LEU A 87 4.13 -8.85 3.00
C LEU A 87 3.77 -7.41 3.37
N VAL A 88 3.17 -7.18 4.54
CA VAL A 88 2.87 -5.80 4.99
C VAL A 88 4.15 -5.01 5.28
N SER A 89 5.21 -5.65 5.76
CA SER A 89 6.52 -5.00 5.92
C SER A 89 7.13 -4.60 4.57
N GLU A 90 7.10 -5.52 3.60
CA GLU A 90 7.60 -5.29 2.24
C GLU A 90 6.81 -4.17 1.54
N ILE A 91 5.47 -4.16 1.66
CA ILE A 91 4.61 -3.07 1.16
C ILE A 91 5.02 -1.72 1.76
N LYS A 92 5.29 -1.68 3.07
CA LYS A 92 5.70 -0.46 3.76
C LYS A 92 7.07 0.02 3.28
N GLU A 93 8.03 -0.87 3.12
CA GLU A 93 9.38 -0.55 2.66
C GLU A 93 9.36 -0.04 1.22
N GLU A 94 8.64 -0.75 0.34
CA GLU A 94 8.47 -0.36 -1.06
C GLU A 94 7.72 0.98 -1.18
N PHE A 95 6.68 1.20 -0.37
CA PHE A 95 6.00 2.49 -0.31
C PHE A 95 6.97 3.63 0.05
N TYR A 96 7.89 3.44 0.99
CA TYR A 96 8.86 4.49 1.32
C TYR A 96 9.84 4.77 0.17
N ALA A 97 10.22 3.75 -0.60
CA ALA A 97 11.02 3.94 -1.79
C ALA A 97 10.26 4.76 -2.85
N VAL A 98 9.02 4.35 -3.17
CA VAL A 98 8.14 5.07 -4.12
C VAL A 98 7.86 6.49 -3.67
N ARG A 99 7.54 6.69 -2.39
CA ARG A 99 7.27 8.01 -1.81
C ARG A 99 8.45 8.94 -2.02
N LYS A 100 9.68 8.47 -1.76
CA LYS A 100 10.88 9.28 -1.94
C LYS A 100 11.03 9.74 -3.39
N ILE A 101 10.83 8.85 -4.36
CA ILE A 101 10.90 9.18 -5.79
C ILE A 101 9.86 10.26 -6.14
N PHE A 102 8.63 10.14 -5.64
CA PHE A 102 7.57 11.13 -5.90
C PHE A 102 7.79 12.46 -5.18
N GLU A 103 8.38 12.45 -3.98
CA GLU A 103 8.78 13.67 -3.26
C GLU A 103 9.90 14.40 -4.01
N ASP A 104 10.89 13.67 -4.56
CA ASP A 104 11.96 14.24 -5.38
C ASP A 104 11.40 14.83 -6.68
N GLU A 105 10.48 14.15 -7.36
CA GLU A 105 9.80 14.65 -8.57
C GLU A 105 8.99 15.92 -8.29
N LEU A 106 8.27 15.97 -7.16
CA LEU A 106 7.54 17.16 -6.74
C LEU A 106 8.45 18.38 -6.56
N GLN A 107 9.64 18.18 -6.00
CA GLN A 107 10.63 19.26 -5.85
C GLN A 107 11.12 19.76 -7.21
N LEU A 108 11.31 18.88 -8.20
CA LEU A 108 11.70 19.25 -9.56
C LEU A 108 10.61 20.05 -10.27
N CYS A 109 9.34 19.64 -10.14
CA CYS A 109 8.22 20.42 -10.68
C CYS A 109 8.15 21.82 -10.07
N HIS A 110 8.37 21.97 -8.77
CA HIS A 110 8.34 23.27 -8.10
C HIS A 110 9.54 24.16 -8.43
N ALA A 111 10.72 23.58 -8.67
CA ALA A 111 11.93 24.33 -9.03
C ALA A 111 11.94 24.83 -10.50
N SER A 112 11.04 24.30 -11.32
CA SER A 112 10.93 24.61 -12.76
C SER A 112 9.90 25.71 -13.07
N HIS A 113 9.28 26.31 -12.04
CA HIS A 113 8.33 27.42 -12.12
C HIS A 113 8.86 28.67 -11.41
#